data_AF-A0A6A5H0W7-F1
#
_entry.id   AF-A0A6A5H0W7-F1
#
_cell.length_a   1.000
_cell.length_b   1.000
_cell.length_c   1.000
_cell.angle_alpha   90.00
_cell.angle_beta   90.00
_cell.angle_gamma   90.00
#
_symmetry.space_group_name_H-M   'P 1'
#
loop_
_entity.id
_entity.type
_entity.pdbx_description
1 polymer ?
#
loop_
_entity_poly.entity_id
_entity_poly.type
_entity_poly.pdbx_seq_one_letter_code
_entity_poly.pdbx_strand_id
1 'polypeptide(L)'
;MKIEYAYNVENVITRSKDFIYINYRKINNQDVLPYFIFLNTAVGVKVKKIMTRKLWMLEKKFMRRLHDIIHSQLIENGTHIQTVIGLEEACDGCEKCSSTAKKCLEYGPLRFSTLQTMTHSKNYKKLQVTDKLFEVIAEYCISRSKNKKECFEELDKTILSTISCEKLVIWINESRVLLNERTRPKFNHRHMPREVIDIILKKWSVKSIKLNILHFTNEPVCSLEWLQYDYFSRVRLNDPYSETEQSDLKFNHVEVSLRYSLDCVRGLGNLPHETEPPAGYDNFIPNIRRMFPTDKISMELSHWCFVPKLDIEKKMSTILQVVTMEKHQNLSLGIKFFVKSGIVKKLNEETNKEDLLGIASGYVLQEKRLHCFKKSSSFNAGGHGPEVFLDNEWIGRRFQVKDTVNQFNFNLDVYIKEKELGEIFDEEMLKEYPNSFVGHFFA
;
A
#
# COMPACT_ATOMS: atom_id res chain seq x y z
N MET A 1 16.07 10.47 -1.74
CA MET A 1 15.75 10.69 -3.15
C MET A 1 14.59 9.79 -3.56
N LYS A 2 13.55 10.38 -4.14
CA LYS A 2 12.40 9.66 -4.73
C LYS A 2 12.47 9.79 -6.24
N ILE A 3 12.43 8.68 -6.96
CA ILE A 3 12.53 8.64 -8.43
C ILE A 3 11.29 7.88 -8.93
N GLU A 4 10.40 8.51 -9.68
CA GLU A 4 9.18 7.84 -10.12
C GLU A 4 8.76 8.22 -11.52
N TYR A 5 8.16 7.25 -12.20
CA TYR A 5 7.35 7.53 -13.39
C TYR A 5 5.90 7.80 -12.97
N ALA A 6 5.38 8.97 -13.31
CA ALA A 6 3.99 9.33 -13.07
C ALA A 6 3.16 9.13 -14.35
N TYR A 7 2.07 8.36 -14.25
CA TYR A 7 1.14 8.11 -15.33
C TYR A 7 -0.31 8.29 -14.86
N ASN A 8 -1.19 8.70 -15.79
CA ASN A 8 -2.62 8.73 -15.53
C ASN A 8 -3.14 7.28 -15.52
N VAL A 9 -3.77 6.86 -14.42
CA VAL A 9 -4.28 5.49 -14.21
C VAL A 9 -5.26 5.03 -15.31
N GLU A 10 -5.94 5.96 -15.99
CA GLU A 10 -6.81 5.67 -17.13
C GLU A 10 -6.03 5.32 -18.43
N ASN A 11 -4.74 5.63 -18.49
CA ASN A 11 -3.87 5.40 -19.64
C ASN A 11 -2.84 4.32 -19.31
N VAL A 12 -3.19 3.04 -19.53
CA VAL A 12 -2.31 1.87 -19.32
C VAL A 12 -1.22 1.75 -20.39
N ILE A 13 -1.20 2.63 -21.38
CA ILE A 13 -0.26 2.58 -22.49
C ILE A 13 1.13 3.06 -22.02
N THR A 14 2.13 2.21 -22.21
CA THR A 14 3.55 2.57 -22.21
C THR A 14 3.77 3.68 -23.24
N ARG A 15 3.85 4.92 -22.79
CA ARG A 15 4.20 6.05 -23.66
C ARG A 15 5.71 6.17 -23.68
N SER A 16 6.26 6.41 -24.88
CA SER A 16 7.61 6.97 -25.06
C SER A 16 7.66 8.34 -24.39
N LYS A 17 7.88 8.37 -23.07
CA LYS A 17 8.07 9.61 -22.34
C LYS A 17 9.54 9.73 -22.00
N ASP A 18 10.14 10.81 -22.48
CA ASP A 18 11.53 11.14 -22.24
C ASP A 18 11.75 11.75 -20.86
N PHE A 19 10.93 11.49 -19.84
CA PHE A 19 11.10 12.13 -18.54
C PHE A 19 10.65 11.27 -17.35
N ILE A 20 11.21 11.58 -16.19
CA ILE A 20 10.88 11.02 -14.88
C ILE A 20 10.74 12.14 -13.85
N TYR A 21 10.28 11.80 -12.66
CA TYR A 21 10.24 12.73 -11.54
C TYR A 21 11.29 12.35 -10.50
N ILE A 22 12.20 13.29 -10.19
CA ILE A 22 13.19 13.13 -9.13
C ILE A 22 12.89 14.16 -8.03
N ASN A 23 12.58 13.67 -6.82
CA ASN A 23 12.07 14.46 -5.70
C ASN A 23 10.94 15.41 -6.15
N TYR A 24 10.02 14.89 -6.97
CA TYR A 24 8.88 15.61 -7.52
C TYR A 24 9.22 16.69 -8.56
N ARG A 25 10.46 16.78 -9.03
CA ARG A 25 10.85 17.62 -10.17
C ARG A 25 10.87 16.80 -11.45
N LYS A 26 10.24 17.30 -12.50
CA LYS A 26 10.27 16.70 -13.84
C LYS A 26 11.65 16.86 -14.44
N ILE A 27 12.27 15.77 -14.87
CA ILE A 27 13.63 15.74 -15.43
C ILE A 27 13.60 14.87 -16.68
N ASN A 28 14.12 15.39 -17.80
CA ASN A 28 14.19 14.62 -19.04
C ASN A 28 15.29 13.54 -18.96
N ASN A 29 15.16 12.49 -19.77
CA ASN A 29 16.03 11.32 -19.79
C ASN A 29 17.49 11.68 -20.10
N GLN A 30 17.71 12.67 -20.97
CA GLN A 30 19.03 13.22 -21.31
C GLN A 30 19.66 13.94 -20.12
N ASP A 31 18.84 14.57 -19.28
CA ASP A 31 19.29 15.40 -18.15
C ASP A 31 19.50 14.60 -16.86
N VAL A 32 19.05 13.35 -16.77
CA VAL A 32 19.16 12.54 -15.54
C VAL A 32 20.62 12.35 -15.10
N LEU A 33 21.50 11.98 -16.02
CA LEU A 33 22.91 11.76 -15.70
C LEU A 33 23.62 13.07 -15.28
N PRO A 34 23.55 14.17 -16.07
CA PRO A 34 24.07 15.47 -15.64
C PRO A 34 23.52 15.89 -14.27
N TYR A 35 22.22 15.67 -14.03
CA TYR A 35 21.60 16.01 -12.75
C TYR A 35 22.18 15.23 -11.58
N PHE A 36 22.39 13.92 -11.70
CA PHE A 36 23.03 13.13 -10.63
C PHE A 36 24.50 13.51 -10.42
N ILE A 37 25.26 13.77 -11.50
CA ILE A 37 26.64 14.25 -11.40
C ILE A 37 26.68 15.59 -10.65
N PHE A 38 25.77 16.51 -10.98
CA PHE A 38 25.65 17.80 -10.30
C PHE A 38 25.35 17.62 -8.80
N LEU A 39 24.36 16.78 -8.45
CA LEU A 39 24.02 16.54 -7.05
C LEU A 39 25.19 15.94 -6.26
N ASN A 40 25.93 15.00 -6.85
CA ASN A 40 27.03 14.33 -6.17
C ASN A 40 28.28 15.20 -6.08
N THR A 41 28.66 15.84 -7.19
CA THR A 41 29.98 16.48 -7.34
C THR A 41 29.94 17.95 -6.95
N ALA A 42 28.96 18.70 -7.46
CA ALA A 42 28.87 20.14 -7.22
C ALA A 42 28.21 20.46 -5.88
N VAL A 43 27.14 19.74 -5.53
CA VAL A 43 26.38 19.97 -4.29
C VAL A 43 26.87 19.10 -3.13
N GLY A 44 27.52 17.96 -3.40
CA GLY A 44 27.99 17.05 -2.36
C GLY A 44 26.87 16.31 -1.63
N VAL A 45 25.74 16.04 -2.30
CA VAL A 45 24.56 15.40 -1.67
C VAL A 45 24.88 13.96 -1.26
N LYS A 46 24.71 13.67 0.03
CA LYS A 46 24.84 12.33 0.59
C LYS A 46 23.50 11.59 0.56
N VAL A 47 23.27 10.82 -0.49
CA VAL A 47 22.01 10.07 -0.65
C VAL A 47 21.96 8.88 0.32
N LYS A 48 21.13 8.98 1.35
CA LYS A 48 20.89 7.87 2.30
C LYS A 48 19.76 6.92 1.91
N LYS A 49 18.81 7.40 1.11
CA LYS A 49 17.59 6.67 0.76
C LYS A 49 17.22 6.90 -0.69
N ILE A 50 17.00 5.82 -1.43
CA ILE A 50 16.46 5.81 -2.79
C ILE A 50 15.15 5.06 -2.75
N MET A 51 14.11 5.68 -3.30
CA MET A 51 12.83 5.01 -3.57
C MET A 51 12.52 5.20 -5.05
N THR A 52 12.57 4.13 -5.81
CA THR A 52 12.11 4.11 -7.19
C THR A 52 10.69 3.60 -7.25
N ARG A 53 9.98 3.96 -8.32
CA ARG A 53 8.62 3.49 -8.53
C ARG A 53 8.24 3.50 -9.99
N LYS A 54 7.60 2.41 -10.45
CA LYS A 54 7.04 2.28 -11.80
C LYS A 54 8.09 2.45 -12.90
N LEU A 55 9.36 2.16 -12.60
CA LEU A 55 10.43 2.27 -13.59
C LEU A 55 10.22 1.29 -14.77
N TRP A 56 9.57 0.16 -14.50
CA TRP A 56 9.18 -0.84 -15.48
C TRP A 56 8.23 -0.32 -16.57
N MET A 57 7.57 0.82 -16.35
CA MET A 57 6.69 1.47 -17.33
C MET A 57 7.44 2.37 -18.31
N LEU A 58 8.74 2.60 -18.07
CA LEU A 58 9.59 3.34 -18.98
C LEU A 58 9.94 2.48 -20.19
N GLU A 59 10.37 3.14 -21.27
CA GLU A 59 10.96 2.43 -22.41
C GLU A 59 12.13 1.56 -21.93
N LYS A 60 12.20 0.30 -22.40
CA LYS A 60 13.17 -0.71 -21.92
C LYS A 60 14.61 -0.22 -21.95
N LYS A 61 15.01 0.53 -22.99
CA LYS A 61 16.34 1.12 -23.11
C LYS A 61 16.59 2.17 -22.03
N PHE A 62 15.64 3.08 -21.81
CA PHE A 62 15.75 4.10 -20.77
C PHE A 62 15.69 3.49 -19.36
N MET A 63 14.81 2.52 -19.11
CA MET A 63 14.70 1.80 -17.84
C MET A 63 16.06 1.18 -17.43
N ARG A 64 16.70 0.45 -18.35
CA ARG A 64 18.01 -0.18 -18.10
C ARG A 64 19.10 0.87 -17.86
N ARG A 65 19.17 1.89 -18.72
CA ARG A 65 20.11 3.01 -18.56
C ARG A 65 19.92 3.71 -17.21
N LEU A 66 18.68 3.98 -16.81
CA LEU A 66 18.36 4.63 -15.55
C LEU A 66 18.78 3.77 -14.34
N HIS A 67 18.52 2.46 -14.40
CA HIS A 67 18.98 1.51 -13.39
C HIS A 67 20.50 1.59 -13.20
N ASP A 68 21.26 1.54 -14.31
CA ASP A 68 22.72 1.55 -14.26
C ASP A 68 23.29 2.90 -13.79
N ILE A 69 22.65 4.00 -14.18
CA ILE A 69 22.98 5.35 -13.71
C ILE A 69 22.72 5.47 -12.20
N ILE A 70 21.61 4.93 -11.68
CA ILE A 70 21.32 4.94 -10.23
C ILE A 70 22.41 4.18 -9.48
N HIS A 71 22.82 3.01 -9.95
CA HIS A 71 23.89 2.25 -9.32
C HIS A 71 25.21 3.01 -9.34
N SER A 72 25.69 3.39 -10.52
CA SER A 72 27.02 4.02 -10.67
C SER A 72 27.09 5.38 -9.99
N GLN A 73 26.05 6.21 -10.11
CA GLN A 73 26.11 7.59 -9.61
C GLN A 73 25.62 7.70 -8.16
N LEU A 74 24.55 7.02 -7.76
CA LEU A 74 23.93 7.27 -6.45
C LEU A 74 24.28 6.23 -5.38
N ILE A 75 24.61 5.01 -5.77
CA ILE A 75 24.84 3.89 -4.84
C ILE A 75 26.34 3.62 -4.68
N GLU A 76 27.07 3.39 -5.76
CA GLU A 76 28.50 3.05 -5.73
C GLU A 76 29.35 4.21 -5.22
N ASN A 77 29.06 5.44 -5.67
CA ASN A 77 29.71 6.65 -5.17
C ASN A 77 29.24 7.07 -3.76
N GLY A 78 28.20 6.42 -3.22
CA GLY A 78 27.55 6.79 -1.96
C GLY A 78 27.73 5.75 -0.87
N THR A 79 28.78 5.88 -0.03
CA THR A 79 28.99 5.01 1.16
C THR A 79 27.89 5.14 2.22
N HIS A 80 26.96 6.08 2.05
CA HIS A 80 25.91 6.41 3.01
C HIS A 80 24.55 5.78 2.71
N ILE A 81 24.43 4.98 1.66
CA ILE A 81 23.15 4.38 1.27
C ILE A 81 22.67 3.38 2.35
N GLN A 82 21.48 3.65 2.90
CA GLN A 82 20.86 2.84 3.93
C GLN A 82 19.54 2.20 3.46
N THR A 83 18.91 2.78 2.44
CA THR A 83 17.61 2.33 1.97
C THR A 83 17.53 2.36 0.45
N VAL A 84 17.16 1.24 -0.17
CA VAL A 84 16.85 1.17 -1.59
C VAL A 84 15.56 0.38 -1.79
N ILE A 85 14.52 1.07 -2.23
CA ILE A 85 13.20 0.47 -2.47
C ILE A 85 12.80 0.62 -3.94
N GLY A 86 12.28 -0.45 -4.57
CA GLY A 86 11.67 -0.46 -5.90
C GLY A 86 12.63 -0.70 -7.07
N LEU A 87 13.95 -0.73 -6.84
CA LEU A 87 14.92 -0.69 -7.95
C LEU A 87 14.90 -1.99 -8.78
N GLU A 88 14.60 -3.12 -8.13
CA GLU A 88 14.47 -4.42 -8.80
C GLU A 88 13.23 -4.54 -9.70
N GLU A 89 12.33 -3.55 -9.73
CA GLU A 89 11.33 -3.43 -10.80
C GLU A 89 11.99 -3.29 -12.19
N ALA A 90 13.26 -2.84 -12.26
CA ALA A 90 13.97 -2.60 -13.51
C ALA A 90 14.90 -3.73 -13.97
N CYS A 91 15.27 -4.68 -13.10
CA CYS A 91 16.38 -5.62 -13.39
C CYS A 91 16.19 -7.06 -12.90
N ASP A 92 15.01 -7.41 -12.36
CA ASP A 92 14.70 -8.75 -11.84
C ASP A 92 15.78 -9.36 -10.92
N GLY A 93 16.37 -8.53 -10.05
CA GLY A 93 17.38 -8.94 -9.06
C GLY A 93 18.78 -9.24 -9.63
N CYS A 94 19.38 -8.26 -10.31
CA CYS A 94 20.75 -8.39 -10.83
C CYS A 94 21.82 -8.40 -9.71
N GLU A 95 23.06 -8.71 -10.06
CA GLU A 95 24.19 -8.75 -9.12
C GLU A 95 24.42 -7.43 -8.38
N LYS A 96 24.22 -6.29 -9.05
CA LYS A 96 24.34 -4.96 -8.42
C LYS A 96 23.26 -4.73 -7.36
N CYS A 97 22.03 -5.14 -7.64
CA CYS A 97 20.92 -5.11 -6.69
C CYS A 97 21.16 -6.06 -5.52
N SER A 98 21.62 -7.29 -5.79
CA SER A 98 22.00 -8.25 -4.75
C SER A 98 23.10 -7.70 -3.83
N SER A 99 24.13 -7.08 -4.40
CA SER A 99 25.20 -6.42 -3.65
C SER A 99 24.71 -5.22 -2.83
N THR A 100 23.68 -4.52 -3.32
CA THR A 100 23.04 -3.41 -2.61
C THR A 100 22.19 -3.91 -1.45
N ALA A 101 21.43 -4.99 -1.63
CA ALA A 101 20.64 -5.63 -0.58
C ALA A 101 21.51 -6.04 0.62
N LYS A 102 22.74 -6.53 0.36
CA LYS A 102 23.73 -6.88 1.39
C LYS A 102 24.18 -5.69 2.25
N LYS A 103 24.09 -4.45 1.74
CA LYS A 103 24.55 -3.24 2.44
C LYS A 103 23.42 -2.46 3.14
N CYS A 104 22.22 -2.44 2.56
CA CYS A 104 21.12 -1.59 3.05
C CYS A 104 20.46 -2.09 4.36
N LEU A 105 20.02 -1.16 5.22
CA LEU A 105 19.17 -1.46 6.38
C LEU A 105 17.71 -1.69 5.98
N GLU A 106 17.26 -1.03 4.92
CA GLU A 106 15.93 -1.23 4.33
C GLU A 106 16.03 -1.56 2.83
N TYR A 107 15.38 -2.63 2.38
CA TYR A 107 15.49 -3.09 0.99
C TYR A 107 14.20 -3.70 0.45
N GLY A 108 14.01 -3.71 -0.88
CA GLY A 108 13.01 -4.51 -1.59
C GLY A 108 12.15 -3.71 -2.58
N PRO A 109 11.11 -4.29 -3.22
CA PRO A 109 10.74 -5.68 -3.09
C PRO A 109 11.85 -6.62 -3.58
N LEU A 110 12.10 -7.69 -2.82
CA LEU A 110 13.04 -8.74 -3.19
C LEU A 110 12.50 -9.54 -4.38
N ARG A 111 13.36 -9.78 -5.37
CA ARG A 111 13.20 -10.82 -6.37
C ARG A 111 13.78 -12.13 -5.87
N PHE A 112 13.31 -13.23 -6.46
CA PHE A 112 13.75 -14.56 -6.09
C PHE A 112 15.25 -14.76 -6.35
N SER A 113 15.76 -14.23 -7.46
CA SER A 113 17.19 -14.17 -7.79
C SER A 113 18.01 -13.52 -6.67
N THR A 114 17.61 -12.34 -6.21
CA THR A 114 18.27 -11.67 -5.08
C THR A 114 18.18 -12.50 -3.81
N LEU A 115 17.00 -13.05 -3.47
CA LEU A 115 16.80 -13.88 -2.28
C LEU A 115 17.77 -15.09 -2.26
N GLN A 116 17.96 -15.77 -3.38
CA GLN A 116 18.88 -16.90 -3.50
C GLN A 116 20.35 -16.54 -3.20
N THR A 117 20.74 -15.28 -3.41
CA THR A 117 22.11 -14.81 -3.09
C THR A 117 22.27 -14.33 -1.64
N MET A 118 21.19 -14.27 -0.86
CA MET A 118 21.18 -13.77 0.51
C MET A 118 21.54 -14.88 1.52
N THR A 119 22.73 -15.46 1.37
CA THR A 119 23.24 -16.52 2.27
C THR A 119 23.91 -15.99 3.55
N HIS A 120 24.00 -14.68 3.69
CA HIS A 120 24.69 -14.01 4.80
C HIS A 120 23.73 -13.75 5.97
N SER A 121 24.27 -13.71 7.19
CA SER A 121 23.48 -13.29 8.35
C SER A 121 23.23 -11.79 8.32
N LYS A 122 21.96 -11.39 8.37
CA LYS A 122 21.58 -9.98 8.35
C LYS A 122 20.24 -9.72 9.00
N ASN A 123 20.20 -8.68 9.82
CA ASN A 123 18.97 -8.10 10.34
C ASN A 123 18.63 -6.82 9.58
N TYR A 124 17.48 -6.82 8.91
CA TYR A 124 16.93 -5.67 8.22
C TYR A 124 15.96 -4.92 9.12
N LYS A 125 16.08 -3.59 9.15
CA LYS A 125 15.03 -2.76 9.76
C LYS A 125 13.71 -2.90 9.00
N LYS A 126 13.78 -3.03 7.67
CA LYS A 126 12.60 -3.21 6.82
C LYS A 126 12.94 -3.98 5.55
N LEU A 127 12.22 -5.05 5.29
CA LEU A 127 12.35 -5.82 4.05
C LEU A 127 11.03 -5.80 3.30
N GLN A 128 11.07 -5.65 1.99
CA GLN A 128 9.87 -5.65 1.15
C GLN A 128 9.87 -6.88 0.24
N VAL A 129 8.71 -7.45 0.02
CA VAL A 129 8.46 -8.61 -0.86
C VAL A 129 7.17 -8.38 -1.65
N THR A 130 6.97 -9.12 -2.74
CA THR A 130 5.70 -9.14 -3.48
C THR A 130 4.93 -10.43 -3.21
N ASP A 131 3.63 -10.38 -3.42
CA ASP A 131 2.77 -11.57 -3.50
C ASP A 131 3.26 -12.58 -4.55
N LYS A 132 3.79 -12.11 -5.68
CA LYS A 132 4.44 -12.93 -6.70
C LYS A 132 5.67 -13.70 -6.19
N LEU A 133 6.48 -13.10 -5.32
CA LEU A 133 7.63 -13.80 -4.74
C LEU A 133 7.19 -15.06 -3.98
N PHE A 134 6.07 -15.00 -3.25
CA PHE A 134 5.55 -16.17 -2.54
C PHE A 134 5.19 -17.31 -3.49
N GLU A 135 4.54 -16.99 -4.62
CA GLU A 135 4.21 -17.99 -5.63
C GLU A 135 5.46 -18.59 -6.30
N VAL A 136 6.47 -17.75 -6.61
CA VAL A 136 7.73 -18.22 -7.21
C VAL A 136 8.48 -19.15 -6.25
N ILE A 137 8.48 -18.86 -4.95
CA ILE A 137 9.06 -19.76 -3.95
C ILE A 137 8.30 -21.09 -3.91
N ALA A 138 6.96 -21.06 -3.92
CA ALA A 138 6.15 -22.28 -3.95
C ALA A 138 6.42 -23.14 -5.19
N GLU A 139 6.43 -22.54 -6.39
CA GLU A 139 6.76 -23.23 -7.65
C GLU A 139 8.17 -23.80 -7.62
N TYR A 140 9.15 -23.03 -7.14
CA TYR A 140 10.53 -23.51 -6.99
C TYR A 140 10.59 -24.77 -6.12
N CYS A 141 9.95 -24.77 -4.95
CA CYS A 141 9.96 -25.92 -4.04
C CYS A 141 9.27 -27.14 -4.64
N ILE A 142 8.15 -26.95 -5.33
CA ILE A 142 7.43 -28.01 -6.05
C ILE A 142 8.30 -28.61 -7.14
N SER A 143 8.93 -27.79 -7.98
CA SER A 143 9.76 -28.24 -9.09
C SER A 143 10.97 -29.10 -8.67
N ARG A 144 11.40 -28.99 -7.40
CA ARG A 144 12.54 -29.73 -6.84
C ARG A 144 12.13 -30.92 -5.97
N SER A 145 10.85 -31.22 -5.90
CA SER A 145 10.30 -32.17 -4.93
C SER A 145 9.36 -33.17 -5.61
N LYS A 146 9.30 -34.41 -5.11
CA LYS A 146 8.40 -35.44 -5.65
C LYS A 146 7.06 -35.52 -4.93
N ASN A 147 7.01 -35.00 -3.70
CA ASN A 147 5.85 -35.06 -2.82
C ASN A 147 5.80 -33.85 -1.88
N LYS A 148 4.67 -33.69 -1.18
CA LYS A 148 4.43 -32.58 -0.24
C LYS A 148 5.47 -32.47 0.87
N LYS A 149 5.96 -33.61 1.38
CA LYS A 149 6.95 -33.63 2.47
C LYS A 149 8.30 -33.09 1.99
N GLU A 150 8.82 -33.60 0.86
CA GLU A 150 10.04 -33.08 0.24
C GLU A 150 9.92 -31.59 -0.11
N CYS A 151 8.75 -31.16 -0.58
CA CYS A 151 8.47 -29.75 -0.88
C CYS A 151 8.66 -28.84 0.35
N PHE A 152 8.18 -29.26 1.52
CA PHE A 152 8.37 -28.49 2.74
C PHE A 152 9.80 -28.55 3.28
N GLU A 153 10.53 -29.65 3.06
CA GLU A 153 11.97 -29.71 3.35
C GLU A 153 12.76 -28.74 2.46
N GLU A 154 12.40 -28.64 1.17
CA GLU A 154 13.01 -27.68 0.24
C GLU A 154 12.63 -26.24 0.56
N LEU A 155 11.40 -26.00 0.98
CA LEU A 155 10.94 -24.68 1.44
C LEU A 155 11.73 -24.22 2.67
N ASP A 156 11.97 -25.12 3.62
CA ASP A 156 12.78 -24.85 4.79
C ASP A 156 14.22 -24.45 4.39
N LYS A 157 14.82 -25.12 3.42
CA LYS A 157 16.17 -24.77 2.90
C LYS A 157 16.18 -23.46 2.11
N THR A 158 15.11 -23.17 1.38
CA THR A 158 15.01 -21.99 0.51
C THR A 158 14.88 -20.70 1.31
N ILE A 159 14.08 -20.71 2.39
CA ILE A 159 13.90 -19.56 3.27
C ILE A 159 14.89 -19.67 4.43
N LEU A 160 15.99 -18.92 4.35
CA LEU A 160 17.04 -18.95 5.36
C LEU A 160 16.67 -18.15 6.61
N SER A 161 16.91 -18.73 7.79
CA SER A 161 16.79 -18.05 9.09
C SER A 161 17.96 -17.12 9.42
N THR A 162 18.99 -17.10 8.57
CA THR A 162 20.10 -16.13 8.67
C THR A 162 19.64 -14.71 8.34
N ILE A 163 18.54 -14.58 7.60
CA ILE A 163 17.87 -13.31 7.30
C ILE A 163 16.82 -13.07 8.39
N SER A 164 16.78 -11.86 8.94
CA SER A 164 15.70 -11.41 9.82
C SER A 164 15.26 -9.99 9.45
N CYS A 165 14.03 -9.62 9.80
CA CYS A 165 13.60 -8.23 9.67
C CYS A 165 12.60 -7.78 10.74
N GLU A 166 12.73 -6.54 11.22
CA GLU A 166 11.79 -5.97 12.20
C GLU A 166 10.41 -5.73 11.58
N LYS A 167 10.39 -5.29 10.33
CA LYS A 167 9.17 -4.96 9.59
C LYS A 167 9.19 -5.56 8.18
N LEU A 168 8.24 -6.44 7.90
CA LEU A 168 8.01 -6.97 6.56
C LEU A 168 6.97 -6.11 5.83
N VAL A 169 7.28 -5.67 4.61
CA VAL A 169 6.33 -4.98 3.74
C VAL A 169 5.94 -5.91 2.61
N ILE A 170 4.66 -6.21 2.47
CA ILE A 170 4.14 -7.09 1.43
C ILE A 170 3.42 -6.21 0.39
N TRP A 171 3.85 -6.27 -0.86
CA TRP A 171 3.19 -5.63 -1.98
C TRP A 171 2.22 -6.62 -2.60
N ILE A 172 0.93 -6.27 -2.61
CA ILE A 172 -0.14 -7.12 -3.14
C ILE A 172 -0.68 -6.45 -4.40
N ASN A 173 -0.69 -7.17 -5.51
CA ASN A 173 -1.09 -6.66 -6.82
C ASN A 173 -2.52 -7.10 -7.17
N GLU A 174 -3.44 -6.13 -7.26
CA GLU A 174 -4.87 -6.35 -7.51
C GLU A 174 -5.17 -6.80 -8.94
N SER A 175 -4.33 -6.44 -9.92
CA SER A 175 -4.63 -6.65 -11.35
C SER A 175 -3.90 -7.84 -11.99
N ARG A 176 -3.34 -8.77 -11.20
CA ARG A 176 -2.65 -9.93 -11.77
C ARG A 176 -3.65 -10.82 -12.53
N VAL A 177 -3.25 -11.35 -13.68
CA VAL A 177 -4.06 -12.19 -14.58
C VAL A 177 -3.55 -13.63 -14.62
N LEU A 178 -4.45 -14.60 -14.79
CA LEU A 178 -4.07 -15.97 -15.18
C LEU A 178 -3.94 -16.00 -16.71
N LEU A 179 -2.94 -16.70 -17.24
CA LEU A 179 -2.67 -16.76 -18.70
C LEU A 179 -3.86 -17.27 -19.53
N ASN A 180 -4.73 -18.09 -18.95
CA ASN A 180 -5.88 -18.70 -19.63
C ASN A 180 -7.23 -18.02 -19.32
N GLU A 181 -7.24 -17.02 -18.44
CA GLU A 181 -8.45 -16.25 -18.16
C GLU A 181 -8.64 -15.22 -19.29
N ARG A 182 -9.64 -15.47 -20.16
CA ARG A 182 -10.02 -14.55 -21.25
C ARG A 182 -10.48 -13.17 -20.76
N THR A 183 -10.82 -13.07 -19.48
CA THR A 183 -11.25 -11.87 -18.79
C THR A 183 -10.44 -11.71 -17.51
N ARG A 184 -9.94 -10.49 -17.23
CA ARG A 184 -9.42 -10.18 -15.89
C ARG A 184 -10.48 -10.62 -14.87
N PRO A 185 -10.16 -11.40 -13.83
CA PRO A 185 -11.12 -11.64 -12.77
C PRO A 185 -11.38 -10.28 -12.19
N LYS A 186 -12.59 -9.81 -12.43
CA LYS A 186 -12.99 -8.47 -12.07
C LYS A 186 -12.86 -8.37 -10.55
N PHE A 187 -11.84 -7.64 -10.11
CA PHE A 187 -11.70 -7.10 -8.77
C PHE A 187 -11.36 -8.07 -7.63
N ASN A 188 -10.92 -9.31 -7.89
CA ASN A 188 -10.54 -10.27 -6.84
C ASN A 188 -9.02 -10.31 -6.62
N HIS A 189 -8.54 -10.31 -5.37
CA HIS A 189 -7.13 -10.62 -5.10
C HIS A 189 -6.76 -12.02 -5.60
N ARG A 190 -5.46 -12.31 -5.67
CA ARG A 190 -4.94 -13.61 -6.06
C ARG A 190 -4.53 -14.42 -4.86
N HIS A 191 -4.69 -15.75 -4.96
CA HIS A 191 -4.24 -16.66 -3.92
C HIS A 191 -2.74 -16.53 -3.71
N MET A 192 -2.34 -16.57 -2.45
CA MET A 192 -0.95 -16.69 -2.02
C MET A 192 -0.78 -18.03 -1.30
N PRO A 193 0.40 -18.67 -1.39
CA PRO A 193 0.69 -19.91 -0.67
C PRO A 193 0.94 -19.62 0.81
N ARG A 194 0.03 -20.08 1.68
CA ARG A 194 0.01 -19.75 3.12
C ARG A 194 1.29 -20.17 3.85
N GLU A 195 1.76 -21.38 3.61
CA GLU A 195 2.91 -21.94 4.32
C GLU A 195 4.21 -21.22 3.97
N VAL A 196 4.33 -20.67 2.75
CA VAL A 196 5.46 -19.81 2.37
C VAL A 196 5.45 -18.52 3.18
N ILE A 197 4.28 -17.89 3.33
CA ILE A 197 4.13 -16.67 4.15
C ILE A 197 4.50 -16.98 5.60
N ASP A 198 3.96 -18.05 6.17
CA ASP A 198 4.19 -18.41 7.58
C ASP A 198 5.66 -18.73 7.87
N ILE A 199 6.34 -19.46 6.98
CA ILE A 199 7.77 -19.75 7.14
C ILE A 199 8.61 -18.48 7.04
N ILE A 200 8.30 -17.57 6.11
CA ILE A 200 8.96 -16.25 6.05
C ILE A 200 8.78 -15.49 7.36
N LEU A 201 7.54 -15.35 7.84
CA LEU A 201 7.24 -14.60 9.05
C LEU A 201 7.96 -15.18 10.28
N LYS A 202 7.98 -16.51 10.40
CA LYS A 202 8.63 -17.23 11.50
C LYS A 202 10.15 -17.14 11.42
N LYS A 203 10.75 -17.54 10.29
CA LYS A 203 12.22 -17.60 10.15
C LYS A 203 12.86 -16.22 10.17
N TRP A 204 12.19 -15.22 9.59
CA TRP A 204 12.71 -13.84 9.60
C TRP A 204 12.37 -13.08 10.88
N SER A 205 11.72 -13.73 11.86
CA SER A 205 11.39 -13.15 13.18
C SER A 205 10.67 -11.80 13.08
N VAL A 206 9.66 -11.73 12.21
CA VAL A 206 8.95 -10.49 11.87
C VAL A 206 8.12 -9.99 13.05
N LYS A 207 8.30 -8.72 13.44
CA LYS A 207 7.55 -8.11 14.56
C LYS A 207 6.35 -7.28 14.13
N SER A 208 6.42 -6.69 12.93
CA SER A 208 5.36 -5.83 12.39
C SER A 208 5.24 -6.00 10.88
N ILE A 209 4.04 -5.80 10.37
CA ILE A 209 3.73 -6.01 8.95
C ILE A 209 3.20 -4.72 8.34
N LYS A 210 3.53 -4.48 7.08
CA LYS A 210 2.87 -3.48 6.25
C LYS A 210 2.37 -4.08 4.95
N LEU A 211 1.07 -3.97 4.70
CA LEU A 211 0.45 -4.33 3.43
C LEU A 211 0.37 -3.09 2.54
N ASN A 212 1.04 -3.12 1.40
CA ASN A 212 0.87 -2.13 0.34
C ASN A 212 -0.01 -2.76 -0.73
N ILE A 213 -1.27 -2.34 -0.80
CA ILE A 213 -2.17 -2.80 -1.85
C ILE A 213 -1.99 -1.90 -3.07
N LEU A 214 -1.71 -2.52 -4.22
CA LEU A 214 -1.31 -1.84 -5.45
C LEU A 214 -2.21 -2.31 -6.59
N HIS A 215 -2.71 -1.36 -7.39
CA HIS A 215 -3.50 -1.69 -8.57
C HIS A 215 -2.71 -2.53 -9.58
N PHE A 216 -1.47 -2.12 -9.90
CA PHE A 216 -0.64 -2.78 -10.91
C PHE A 216 0.85 -2.71 -10.54
N THR A 217 1.60 -3.77 -10.90
CA THR A 217 3.06 -3.89 -10.74
C THR A 217 3.69 -4.45 -12.02
N ASN A 218 5.02 -4.57 -12.08
CA ASN A 218 5.73 -5.19 -13.21
C ASN A 218 5.57 -6.72 -13.29
N GLU A 219 4.81 -7.33 -12.38
CA GLU A 219 4.52 -8.76 -12.34
C GLU A 219 3.02 -9.01 -12.59
N PRO A 220 2.53 -8.84 -13.84
CA PRO A 220 1.11 -8.92 -14.13
C PRO A 220 0.58 -10.35 -14.22
N VAL A 221 1.44 -11.36 -14.32
CA VAL A 221 1.01 -12.75 -14.54
C VAL A 221 1.21 -13.57 -13.28
N CYS A 222 0.14 -14.24 -12.83
CA CYS A 222 0.21 -15.18 -11.71
C CYS A 222 1.04 -16.41 -12.08
N SER A 223 1.78 -16.92 -11.10
CA SER A 223 2.36 -18.25 -11.14
C SER A 223 1.25 -19.27 -10.87
N LEU A 224 1.09 -20.22 -11.78
CA LEU A 224 -0.06 -21.15 -11.82
C LEU A 224 0.31 -22.59 -11.50
N GLU A 225 1.58 -22.95 -11.63
CA GLU A 225 2.01 -24.34 -11.50
C GLU A 225 1.76 -24.84 -10.07
N TRP A 226 2.04 -24.01 -9.07
CA TRP A 226 1.81 -24.37 -7.68
C TRP A 226 0.33 -24.60 -7.34
N LEU A 227 -0.60 -23.99 -8.09
CA LEU A 227 -2.03 -24.18 -7.87
C LEU A 227 -2.51 -25.57 -8.32
N GLN A 228 -1.74 -26.28 -9.13
CA GLN A 228 -2.06 -27.64 -9.59
C GLN A 228 -1.81 -28.70 -8.50
N TYR A 229 -1.09 -28.33 -7.45
CA TYR A 229 -0.75 -29.20 -6.33
C TYR A 229 -1.50 -28.77 -5.07
N ASP A 230 -1.84 -29.73 -4.21
CA ASP A 230 -2.44 -29.52 -2.88
C ASP A 230 -1.38 -29.36 -1.77
N TYR A 231 -0.16 -29.01 -2.16
CA TYR A 231 0.97 -28.90 -1.24
C TYR A 231 0.83 -27.66 -0.35
N PHE A 232 0.31 -26.56 -0.90
CA PHE A 232 0.14 -25.30 -0.21
C PHE A 232 -1.32 -24.92 -0.05
N SER A 233 -1.69 -24.44 1.14
CA SER A 233 -2.98 -23.84 1.40
C SER A 233 -3.08 -22.49 0.70
N ARG A 234 -4.25 -22.23 0.12
CA ARG A 234 -4.51 -21.03 -0.68
C ARG A 234 -5.20 -19.98 0.18
N VAL A 235 -4.65 -18.77 0.24
CA VAL A 235 -5.24 -17.68 1.04
C VAL A 235 -5.30 -16.38 0.26
N ARG A 236 -6.34 -15.58 0.48
CA ARG A 236 -6.47 -14.20 -0.01
C ARG A 236 -7.04 -13.31 1.07
N LEU A 237 -6.82 -12.01 0.94
CA LEU A 237 -7.36 -11.04 1.90
C LEU A 237 -8.85 -10.75 1.69
N ASN A 238 -9.50 -11.26 0.66
CA ASN A 238 -10.92 -11.03 0.38
C ASN A 238 -11.72 -12.33 0.20
N ASP A 239 -11.16 -13.47 0.64
CA ASP A 239 -11.90 -14.72 0.78
C ASP A 239 -12.89 -14.61 1.97
N PRO A 240 -13.96 -15.43 2.04
CA PRO A 240 -14.83 -15.47 3.21
C PRO A 240 -14.00 -15.65 4.49
N TYR A 241 -14.13 -14.71 5.43
CA TYR A 241 -13.21 -14.69 6.55
C TYR A 241 -13.28 -15.99 7.36
N SER A 242 -14.48 -16.58 7.49
CA SER A 242 -14.75 -17.85 8.19
C SER A 242 -13.91 -19.02 7.70
N GLU A 243 -13.54 -19.04 6.42
CA GLU A 243 -12.73 -20.09 5.79
C GLU A 243 -11.22 -19.84 5.93
N THR A 244 -10.83 -18.62 6.30
CA THR A 244 -9.42 -18.28 6.51
C THR A 244 -8.97 -18.78 7.88
N GLU A 245 -7.97 -19.66 7.89
CA GLU A 245 -7.37 -20.16 9.12
C GLU A 245 -6.60 -19.06 9.86
N GLN A 246 -6.77 -19.01 11.18
CA GLN A 246 -6.03 -18.09 12.03
C GLN A 246 -4.56 -18.54 12.16
N SER A 247 -3.62 -17.61 11.98
CA SER A 247 -2.20 -17.83 12.24
C SER A 247 -1.94 -17.87 13.75
N ASP A 248 -0.94 -18.65 14.16
CA ASP A 248 -0.45 -18.65 15.54
C ASP A 248 0.59 -17.55 15.81
N LEU A 249 1.02 -16.84 14.75
CA LEU A 249 2.00 -15.76 14.86
C LEU A 249 1.32 -14.44 15.25
N LYS A 250 1.60 -13.93 16.46
CA LYS A 250 1.10 -12.64 16.92
C LYS A 250 2.08 -11.50 16.58
N PHE A 251 1.55 -10.42 16.01
CA PHE A 251 2.30 -9.24 15.59
C PHE A 251 1.97 -8.01 16.42
N ASN A 252 2.96 -7.15 16.62
CA ASN A 252 2.81 -5.91 17.38
C ASN A 252 1.88 -4.92 16.69
N HIS A 253 1.88 -4.91 15.35
CA HIS A 253 1.15 -3.94 14.54
C HIS A 253 1.08 -4.37 13.08
N VAL A 254 -0.10 -4.18 12.47
CA VAL A 254 -0.28 -4.29 11.01
C VAL A 254 -0.65 -2.91 10.44
N GLU A 255 0.14 -2.45 9.47
CA GLU A 255 -0.13 -1.24 8.69
C GLU A 255 -0.71 -1.60 7.32
N VAL A 256 -1.71 -0.86 6.85
CA VAL A 256 -2.25 -1.01 5.50
C VAL A 256 -2.19 0.31 4.76
N SER A 257 -1.65 0.29 3.56
CA SER A 257 -1.62 1.43 2.65
C SER A 257 -2.41 1.11 1.39
N LEU A 258 -3.56 1.76 1.21
CA LEU A 258 -4.38 1.69 -0.01
C LEU A 258 -4.12 2.87 -0.95
N ARG A 259 -3.04 3.61 -0.74
CA ARG A 259 -2.70 4.82 -1.52
C ARG A 259 -2.70 4.63 -3.03
N TYR A 260 -2.42 3.40 -3.47
CA TYR A 260 -2.29 3.02 -4.87
C TYR A 260 -3.13 1.81 -5.25
N SER A 261 -4.07 1.43 -4.38
CA SER A 261 -5.10 0.44 -4.65
C SER A 261 -6.20 1.09 -5.51
N LEU A 262 -6.69 0.36 -6.50
CA LEU A 262 -7.89 0.74 -7.24
C LEU A 262 -9.10 0.02 -6.66
N ASP A 263 -8.98 -1.29 -6.45
CA ASP A 263 -10.13 -2.17 -6.28
C ASP A 263 -10.48 -2.34 -4.81
N CYS A 264 -9.49 -2.63 -3.95
CA CYS A 264 -9.69 -2.73 -2.50
C CYS A 264 -10.19 -1.41 -1.91
N VAL A 265 -9.64 -0.24 -2.31
CA VAL A 265 -10.11 1.06 -1.80
C VAL A 265 -11.55 1.39 -2.22
N ARG A 266 -11.96 0.90 -3.40
CA ARG A 266 -13.34 1.02 -3.91
C ARG A 266 -14.28 0.07 -3.18
N GLY A 267 -13.86 -1.16 -2.90
CA GLY A 267 -14.70 -2.16 -2.25
C GLY A 267 -14.80 -2.02 -0.74
N LEU A 268 -13.74 -1.59 -0.06
CA LEU A 268 -13.71 -1.51 1.40
C LEU A 268 -14.77 -0.52 1.91
N GLY A 269 -15.73 -1.01 2.68
CA GLY A 269 -16.83 -0.21 3.22
C GLY A 269 -18.03 -0.04 2.28
N ASN A 270 -18.06 -0.73 1.15
CA ASN A 270 -19.27 -0.86 0.34
C ASN A 270 -19.77 -2.31 0.44
N LEU A 271 -21.07 -2.51 0.62
CA LEU A 271 -21.64 -3.85 0.74
C LEU A 271 -21.60 -4.59 -0.62
N PRO A 272 -21.60 -5.94 -0.62
CA PRO A 272 -21.49 -6.76 -1.84
C PRO A 272 -22.43 -6.35 -3.00
N HIS A 273 -23.67 -5.97 -2.69
CA HIS A 273 -24.66 -5.55 -3.70
C HIS A 273 -24.37 -4.18 -4.34
N GLU A 274 -23.39 -3.44 -3.84
CA GLU A 274 -23.09 -2.04 -4.19
C GLU A 274 -21.80 -1.90 -5.00
N THR A 275 -21.06 -3.00 -5.13
CA THR A 275 -19.87 -3.11 -5.95
C THR A 275 -20.16 -4.09 -7.07
N GLU A 276 -19.99 -3.70 -8.33
CA GLU A 276 -20.15 -4.62 -9.45
C GLU A 276 -18.80 -5.10 -10.01
N PRO A 277 -18.47 -6.41 -9.92
CA PRO A 277 -19.03 -7.42 -9.01
C PRO A 277 -18.62 -7.28 -7.53
N PRO A 278 -19.38 -7.91 -6.61
CA PRO A 278 -18.96 -8.09 -5.22
C PRO A 278 -17.65 -8.86 -5.15
N ALA A 279 -16.66 -8.25 -4.50
CA ALA A 279 -15.30 -8.80 -4.45
C ALA A 279 -14.86 -9.19 -3.04
N GLY A 280 -15.78 -9.33 -2.08
CA GLY A 280 -15.49 -9.83 -0.73
C GLY A 280 -14.58 -8.92 0.10
N TYR A 281 -14.45 -7.63 -0.25
CA TYR A 281 -13.58 -6.68 0.45
C TYR A 281 -14.07 -6.26 1.84
N ASP A 282 -15.32 -6.59 2.18
CA ASP A 282 -15.81 -6.64 3.56
C ASP A 282 -14.99 -7.63 4.41
N ASN A 283 -14.53 -8.74 3.85
CA ASN A 283 -13.67 -9.69 4.56
C ASN A 283 -12.22 -9.19 4.78
N PHE A 284 -11.86 -8.01 4.26
CA PHE A 284 -10.48 -7.55 4.24
C PHE A 284 -9.84 -7.37 5.62
N ILE A 285 -10.52 -6.65 6.53
CA ILE A 285 -10.01 -6.43 7.88
C ILE A 285 -10.04 -7.73 8.71
N PRO A 286 -11.12 -8.53 8.70
CA PRO A 286 -11.14 -9.87 9.30
C PRO A 286 -9.98 -10.76 8.84
N ASN A 287 -9.74 -10.87 7.52
CA ASN A 287 -8.66 -11.69 6.98
C ASN A 287 -7.28 -11.19 7.37
N ILE A 288 -7.08 -9.87 7.50
CA ILE A 288 -5.83 -9.33 8.05
C ILE A 288 -5.62 -9.86 9.47
N ARG A 289 -6.65 -9.92 10.32
CA ARG A 289 -6.51 -10.41 11.71
C ARG A 289 -6.30 -11.91 11.77
N ARG A 290 -6.88 -12.68 10.86
CA ARG A 290 -6.68 -14.12 10.79
C ARG A 290 -5.30 -14.48 10.26
N MET A 291 -4.86 -13.85 9.17
CA MET A 291 -3.53 -14.08 8.59
C MET A 291 -2.40 -13.46 9.43
N PHE A 292 -2.65 -12.29 10.04
CA PHE A 292 -1.68 -11.53 10.81
C PHE A 292 -2.26 -11.08 12.16
N PRO A 293 -2.49 -12.02 13.11
CA PRO A 293 -3.06 -11.73 14.42
C PRO A 293 -2.38 -10.54 15.09
N THR A 294 -3.18 -9.52 15.42
CA THR A 294 -2.69 -8.30 16.04
C THR A 294 -3.80 -7.60 16.82
N ASP A 295 -3.38 -6.87 17.84
CA ASP A 295 -4.22 -6.00 18.65
C ASP A 295 -4.22 -4.56 18.08
N LYS A 296 -3.42 -4.28 17.05
CA LYS A 296 -3.29 -2.94 16.48
C LYS A 296 -3.23 -2.96 14.95
N ILE A 297 -4.19 -2.29 14.32
CA ILE A 297 -4.23 -2.08 12.87
C ILE A 297 -4.27 -0.58 12.59
N SER A 298 -3.46 -0.12 11.64
CA SER A 298 -3.61 1.22 11.08
C SER A 298 -3.72 1.20 9.56
N MET A 299 -4.63 1.98 9.00
CA MET A 299 -4.93 1.99 7.57
C MET A 299 -4.94 3.41 7.01
N GLU A 300 -4.39 3.59 5.82
CA GLU A 300 -4.47 4.84 5.06
C GLU A 300 -5.22 4.61 3.74
N LEU A 301 -6.44 5.15 3.65
CA LEU A 301 -7.39 4.96 2.54
C LEU A 301 -7.27 6.10 1.51
N SER A 302 -6.03 6.42 1.13
CA SER A 302 -5.71 7.61 0.35
C SER A 302 -5.54 7.34 -1.14
N HIS A 303 -6.55 6.85 -1.86
CA HIS A 303 -6.44 6.79 -3.32
C HIS A 303 -6.75 8.14 -3.97
N TRP A 304 -5.82 8.66 -4.76
CA TRP A 304 -5.93 9.99 -5.38
C TRP A 304 -7.05 10.10 -6.43
N CYS A 305 -7.47 8.98 -7.06
CA CYS A 305 -8.61 8.97 -7.99
C CYS A 305 -9.97 8.72 -7.31
N PHE A 306 -10.00 8.01 -6.17
CA PHE A 306 -11.25 7.64 -5.46
C PHE A 306 -11.33 8.34 -4.13
N VAL A 307 -11.03 9.63 -4.14
CA VAL A 307 -11.34 10.51 -3.03
C VAL A 307 -12.87 10.58 -2.96
N PRO A 308 -13.51 10.10 -1.87
CA PRO A 308 -14.96 10.13 -1.74
C PRO A 308 -15.47 11.56 -1.95
N LYS A 309 -16.60 11.66 -2.67
CA LYS A 309 -17.25 12.93 -3.00
C LYS A 309 -18.59 13.13 -2.31
N LEU A 310 -19.28 12.02 -2.00
CA LEU A 310 -20.59 11.95 -1.35
C LEU A 310 -20.61 10.71 -0.44
N ASP A 311 -21.52 10.71 0.53
CA ASP A 311 -21.92 9.54 1.33
C ASP A 311 -20.77 8.75 1.98
N ILE A 312 -19.95 9.45 2.80
CA ILE A 312 -18.92 8.79 3.59
C ILE A 312 -19.49 8.05 4.80
N GLU A 313 -20.65 8.47 5.29
CA GLU A 313 -21.34 7.87 6.44
C GLU A 313 -21.58 6.39 6.22
N LYS A 314 -22.24 6.04 5.12
CA LYS A 314 -22.50 4.65 4.78
C LYS A 314 -21.22 3.82 4.78
N LYS A 315 -20.16 4.35 4.18
CA LYS A 315 -18.84 3.70 4.12
C LYS A 315 -18.25 3.45 5.51
N MET A 316 -18.40 4.42 6.42
CA MET A 316 -17.92 4.32 7.80
C MET A 316 -18.75 3.33 8.62
N SER A 317 -20.08 3.39 8.49
CA SER A 317 -21.01 2.47 9.16
C SER A 317 -20.77 1.03 8.74
N THR A 318 -20.59 0.78 7.44
CA THR A 318 -20.26 -0.57 6.93
C THR A 318 -18.90 -1.05 7.46
N ILE A 319 -17.87 -0.20 7.50
CA ILE A 319 -16.56 -0.59 8.07
C ILE A 319 -16.68 -0.93 9.56
N LEU A 320 -17.42 -0.12 10.33
CA LEU A 320 -17.65 -0.38 11.75
C LEU A 320 -18.43 -1.68 11.96
N GLN A 321 -19.49 -1.91 11.17
CA GLN A 321 -20.24 -3.15 11.21
C GLN A 321 -19.32 -4.35 10.97
N VAL A 322 -18.57 -4.33 9.86
CA VAL A 322 -17.64 -5.40 9.48
C VAL A 322 -16.60 -5.67 10.57
N VAL A 323 -15.96 -4.63 11.13
CA VAL A 323 -14.90 -4.84 12.12
C VAL A 323 -15.44 -5.35 13.47
N THR A 324 -16.73 -5.13 13.74
CA THR A 324 -17.39 -5.55 14.99
C THR A 324 -18.10 -6.90 14.86
N MET A 325 -18.30 -7.43 13.65
CA MET A 325 -19.00 -8.71 13.41
C MET A 325 -18.43 -9.88 14.21
N GLU A 326 -17.12 -10.00 14.28
CA GLU A 326 -16.44 -11.09 14.99
C GLU A 326 -16.20 -10.78 16.49
N LYS A 327 -16.79 -9.69 17.04
CA LYS A 327 -16.72 -9.27 18.46
C LYS A 327 -15.31 -9.36 19.05
N HIS A 328 -14.36 -8.81 18.32
CA HIS A 328 -12.96 -8.97 18.64
C HIS A 328 -12.56 -8.27 19.94
N GLN A 329 -11.89 -9.02 20.81
CA GLN A 329 -11.32 -8.47 22.03
C GLN A 329 -10.00 -7.74 21.76
N ASN A 330 -9.77 -6.64 22.49
CA ASN A 330 -8.50 -5.91 22.57
C ASN A 330 -7.98 -5.33 21.24
N LEU A 331 -8.86 -4.99 20.29
CA LEU A 331 -8.46 -4.42 19.01
C LEU A 331 -8.44 -2.88 19.02
N SER A 332 -7.32 -2.29 18.64
CA SER A 332 -7.20 -0.89 18.28
C SER A 332 -7.06 -0.73 16.76
N LEU A 333 -8.09 -0.17 16.12
CA LEU A 333 -8.12 0.11 14.69
C LEU A 333 -8.03 1.63 14.47
N GLY A 334 -7.11 2.08 13.62
CA GLY A 334 -6.98 3.48 13.22
C GLY A 334 -7.06 3.64 11.70
N ILE A 335 -8.05 4.34 11.18
CA ILE A 335 -8.21 4.55 9.72
C ILE A 335 -8.11 6.03 9.38
N LYS A 336 -7.29 6.36 8.39
CA LYS A 336 -7.18 7.71 7.81
C LYS A 336 -7.88 7.77 6.45
N PHE A 337 -8.91 8.61 6.36
CA PHE A 337 -9.66 8.91 5.15
C PHE A 337 -9.32 10.31 4.63
N PHE A 338 -9.24 10.43 3.31
CA PHE A 338 -9.00 11.69 2.62
C PHE A 338 -10.19 11.93 1.71
N VAL A 339 -10.86 13.07 1.84
CA VAL A 339 -12.14 13.34 1.20
C VAL A 339 -12.13 14.66 0.44
N LYS A 340 -13.08 14.85 -0.48
CA LYS A 340 -13.29 16.14 -1.15
C LYS A 340 -14.21 17.01 -0.33
N SER A 341 -14.08 18.32 -0.53
CA SER A 341 -14.89 19.33 0.13
C SER A 341 -16.40 19.19 -0.09
N GLY A 342 -16.85 18.55 -1.18
CA GLY A 342 -18.27 18.23 -1.44
C GLY A 342 -18.94 17.31 -0.41
N ILE A 343 -18.18 16.69 0.50
CA ILE A 343 -18.75 15.95 1.65
C ILE A 343 -19.28 16.90 2.73
N VAL A 344 -18.78 18.13 2.77
CA VAL A 344 -19.26 19.11 3.74
C VAL A 344 -20.56 19.72 3.22
N LYS A 345 -21.69 19.38 3.86
CA LYS A 345 -22.99 19.99 3.57
C LYS A 345 -23.09 21.34 4.30
N LYS A 346 -23.51 22.39 3.59
CA LYS A 346 -23.66 23.77 4.11
C LYS A 346 -24.99 24.02 4.83
N LEU A 347 -26.06 23.34 4.40
CA LEU A 347 -27.43 23.60 4.83
C LEU A 347 -28.15 22.30 5.16
N ASN A 348 -28.97 22.33 6.21
CA ASN A 348 -29.99 21.33 6.43
C ASN A 348 -31.17 21.61 5.50
N GLU A 349 -31.43 20.71 4.55
CA GLU A 349 -32.49 20.86 3.55
C GLU A 349 -33.90 20.83 4.17
N GLU A 350 -34.07 20.24 5.36
CA GLU A 350 -35.36 20.16 6.04
C GLU A 350 -35.68 21.43 6.85
N THR A 351 -34.66 22.04 7.46
CA THR A 351 -34.84 23.21 8.33
C THR A 351 -34.49 24.53 7.63
N ASN A 352 -33.88 24.48 6.45
CA ASN A 352 -33.32 25.64 5.72
C ASN A 352 -32.38 26.51 6.59
N LYS A 353 -31.79 25.92 7.63
CA LYS A 353 -30.81 26.54 8.52
C LYS A 353 -29.43 25.91 8.31
N GLU A 354 -28.40 26.69 8.58
CA GLU A 354 -27.02 26.21 8.72
C GLU A 354 -26.88 25.48 10.06
N ASP A 355 -27.50 24.31 10.16
CA ASP A 355 -27.41 23.50 11.37
C ASP A 355 -26.11 22.66 11.30
N LEU A 356 -25.30 22.71 12.36
CA LEU A 356 -24.22 21.77 12.60
C LEU A 356 -24.81 20.39 12.92
N LEU A 357 -25.03 19.68 11.83
CA LEU A 357 -25.58 18.36 11.79
C LEU A 357 -24.72 17.35 12.61
N GLY A 358 -25.25 16.88 13.74
CA GLY A 358 -24.69 15.95 14.73
C GLY A 358 -24.02 14.64 14.27
N ILE A 359 -23.25 14.06 15.20
CA ILE A 359 -22.32 12.91 15.05
C ILE A 359 -23.07 11.57 15.02
N ALA A 360 -22.50 10.58 14.33
CA ALA A 360 -23.14 9.29 14.10
C ALA A 360 -23.43 8.61 15.42
N SER A 361 -24.55 7.91 15.51
CA SER A 361 -24.79 7.03 16.65
C SER A 361 -23.60 6.07 16.81
N GLY A 362 -23.04 6.03 18.02
CA GLY A 362 -21.86 5.23 18.36
C GLY A 362 -20.50 5.91 18.21
N TYR A 363 -20.40 7.06 17.54
CA TYR A 363 -19.13 7.80 17.41
C TYR A 363 -19.07 9.02 18.33
N VAL A 364 -17.87 9.31 18.82
CA VAL A 364 -17.56 10.50 19.63
C VAL A 364 -16.52 11.33 18.88
N LEU A 365 -16.88 12.55 18.51
CA LEU A 365 -15.95 13.52 17.92
C LEU A 365 -14.91 13.95 18.96
N GLN A 366 -13.64 13.95 18.56
CA GLN A 366 -12.55 14.51 19.36
C GLN A 366 -12.31 15.96 18.95
N GLU A 367 -12.21 16.85 19.93
CA GLU A 367 -12.04 18.30 19.72
C GLU A 367 -10.73 18.66 19.00
N LYS A 368 -9.68 17.86 19.22
CA LYS A 368 -8.35 18.15 18.68
C LYS A 368 -8.34 18.04 17.15
N ARG A 369 -7.95 19.13 16.49
CA ARG A 369 -7.68 19.16 15.04
C ARG A 369 -6.44 18.34 14.70
N LEU A 370 -6.49 17.66 13.56
CA LEU A 370 -5.36 16.92 12.99
C LEU A 370 -4.84 17.68 11.78
N HIS A 371 -3.53 17.67 11.56
CA HIS A 371 -2.90 18.29 10.40
C HIS A 371 -1.97 17.27 9.75
N CYS A 372 -1.96 17.23 8.42
CA CYS A 372 -0.92 16.52 7.69
C CYS A 372 -0.63 17.14 6.33
N PHE A 373 0.62 17.03 5.88
CA PHE A 373 1.05 17.52 4.58
C PHE A 373 1.18 16.35 3.61
N LYS A 374 0.59 16.49 2.42
CA LYS A 374 0.72 15.52 1.34
C LYS A 374 1.02 16.18 0.01
N LYS A 375 2.11 15.75 -0.62
CA LYS A 375 2.38 16.04 -2.02
C LYS A 375 1.44 15.26 -2.94
N SER A 376 0.63 15.99 -3.70
CA SER A 376 -0.21 15.46 -4.77
C SER A 376 -0.49 16.53 -5.82
N SER A 377 -0.75 16.10 -7.05
CA SER A 377 -1.15 17.00 -8.14
C SER A 377 -2.03 16.25 -9.14
N SER A 378 -2.93 17.00 -9.77
CA SER A 378 -3.78 16.49 -10.84
C SER A 378 -2.94 16.13 -12.05
N PHE A 379 -3.39 15.13 -12.81
CA PHE A 379 -2.87 14.91 -14.15
C PHE A 379 -3.49 15.94 -15.10
N ASN A 380 -2.69 16.48 -16.01
CA ASN A 380 -3.18 17.42 -17.02
C ASN A 380 -4.09 16.69 -18.01
N ALA A 381 -5.04 17.43 -18.61
CA ALA A 381 -6.07 16.91 -19.52
C ALA A 381 -5.54 16.16 -20.78
N GLY A 382 -4.23 16.16 -21.05
CA GLY A 382 -3.58 15.37 -22.12
C GLY A 382 -2.89 14.07 -21.67
N GLY A 383 -3.01 13.68 -20.40
CA GLY A 383 -2.29 12.51 -19.86
C GLY A 383 -0.77 12.71 -19.73
N HIS A 384 -0.31 13.95 -19.86
CA HIS A 384 1.01 14.35 -19.40
C HIS A 384 1.04 14.26 -17.87
N GLY A 385 2.17 13.81 -17.30
CA GLY A 385 2.31 13.78 -15.85
C GLY A 385 2.18 15.19 -15.26
N PRO A 386 2.03 15.33 -13.93
CA PRO A 386 1.90 16.65 -13.30
C PRO A 386 3.16 17.49 -13.53
N GLU A 387 3.03 18.72 -14.07
CA GLU A 387 4.20 19.61 -14.25
C GLU A 387 4.82 20.01 -12.91
N VAL A 388 3.98 20.18 -11.88
CA VAL A 388 4.40 20.53 -10.52
C VAL A 388 3.69 19.60 -9.54
N PHE A 389 4.37 19.21 -8.47
CA PHE A 389 3.72 18.60 -7.31
C PHE A 389 3.51 19.63 -6.20
N LEU A 390 2.25 19.92 -5.91
CA LEU A 390 1.86 20.84 -4.84
C LEU A 390 1.95 20.15 -3.47
N ASP A 391 2.50 20.88 -2.50
CA ASP A 391 2.34 20.58 -1.08
C ASP A 391 0.92 20.96 -0.67
N ASN A 392 0.08 19.96 -0.39
CA ASN A 392 -1.28 20.18 0.08
C ASN A 392 -1.31 19.99 1.59
N GLU A 393 -1.75 21.02 2.29
CA GLU A 393 -2.15 20.92 3.70
C GLU A 393 -3.53 20.27 3.79
N TRP A 394 -3.63 19.28 4.66
CA TRP A 394 -4.86 18.57 4.97
C TRP A 394 -5.17 18.75 6.46
N ILE A 395 -6.36 19.26 6.73
CA ILE A 395 -6.89 19.39 8.09
C ILE A 395 -7.88 18.26 8.30
N GLY A 396 -7.83 17.64 9.48
CA GLY A 396 -8.71 16.54 9.82
C GLY A 396 -9.33 16.60 11.20
N ARG A 397 -10.26 15.68 11.40
CA ARG A 397 -10.97 15.40 12.66
C ARG A 397 -10.94 13.91 12.95
N ARG A 398 -11.04 13.56 14.24
CA ARG A 398 -11.14 12.19 14.70
C ARG A 398 -12.53 11.89 15.23
N PHE A 399 -13.15 10.86 14.69
CA PHE A 399 -14.36 10.22 15.19
C PHE A 399 -13.94 8.91 15.86
N GLN A 400 -14.42 8.67 17.08
CA GLN A 400 -13.96 7.54 17.88
C GLN A 400 -15.13 6.68 18.36
N VAL A 401 -15.01 5.36 18.21
CA VAL A 401 -15.88 4.37 18.86
C VAL A 401 -15.06 3.66 19.93
N LYS A 402 -15.60 3.58 21.14
CA LYS A 402 -15.02 2.78 22.23
C LYS A 402 -16.04 1.78 22.71
N ASP A 403 -15.64 0.52 22.73
CA ASP A 403 -16.35 -0.54 23.40
C ASP A 403 -15.48 -1.02 24.56
N THR A 404 -15.85 -0.63 25.78
CA THR A 404 -15.13 -0.98 26.99
C THR A 404 -15.27 -2.45 27.36
N VAL A 405 -16.35 -3.12 26.93
CA VAL A 405 -16.60 -4.54 27.20
C VAL A 405 -15.63 -5.40 26.40
N ASN A 406 -15.47 -5.10 25.11
CA ASN A 406 -14.55 -5.82 24.24
C ASN A 406 -13.13 -5.20 24.19
N GLN A 407 -12.87 -4.13 24.96
CA GLN A 407 -11.64 -3.33 24.88
C GLN A 407 -11.29 -2.91 23.44
N PHE A 408 -12.33 -2.64 22.64
CA PHE A 408 -12.19 -2.28 21.25
C PHE A 408 -12.17 -0.75 21.10
N ASN A 409 -11.21 -0.26 20.33
CA ASN A 409 -11.02 1.16 20.06
C ASN A 409 -10.92 1.38 18.55
N PHE A 410 -11.90 2.07 17.98
CA PHE A 410 -11.87 2.49 16.59
C PHE A 410 -11.64 3.99 16.50
N ASN A 411 -10.56 4.39 15.83
CA ASN A 411 -10.23 5.78 15.54
C ASN A 411 -10.34 6.01 14.04
N LEU A 412 -11.18 6.96 13.66
CA LEU A 412 -11.45 7.31 12.29
C LEU A 412 -11.06 8.77 12.06
N ASP A 413 -9.94 8.98 11.38
CA ASP A 413 -9.42 10.29 11.06
C ASP A 413 -9.87 10.69 9.65
N VAL A 414 -10.68 11.73 9.51
CA VAL A 414 -11.17 12.26 8.23
C VAL A 414 -10.43 13.55 7.91
N TYR A 415 -9.85 13.65 6.72
CA TYR A 415 -9.05 14.80 6.27
C TYR A 415 -9.63 15.43 5.00
N ILE A 416 -9.65 16.76 4.97
CA ILE A 416 -10.00 17.61 3.82
C ILE A 416 -8.83 18.54 3.53
N LYS A 417 -8.62 18.93 2.26
CA LYS A 417 -7.62 19.96 1.95
C LYS A 417 -8.05 21.30 2.52
N GLU A 418 -7.13 21.98 3.21
CA GLU A 418 -7.40 23.29 3.80
C GLU A 418 -7.87 24.31 2.76
N LYS A 419 -7.21 24.36 1.60
CA LYS A 419 -7.59 25.27 0.51
C LYS A 419 -9.02 25.05 0.02
N GLU A 420 -9.45 23.79 -0.08
CA GLU A 420 -10.82 23.48 -0.53
C GLU A 420 -11.87 23.85 0.54
N LEU A 421 -11.48 23.96 1.82
CA LEU A 421 -12.38 24.45 2.87
C LEU A 421 -12.56 25.96 2.80
N GLY A 422 -11.48 26.72 2.56
CA GLY A 422 -11.55 28.18 2.41
C GLY A 422 -12.32 28.64 1.16
N GLU A 423 -12.49 27.77 0.16
CA GLU A 423 -13.38 28.01 -0.99
C GLU A 423 -14.87 27.80 -0.65
N ILE A 424 -15.16 26.97 0.36
CA ILE A 424 -16.52 26.61 0.75
C ILE A 424 -17.03 27.49 1.89
N PHE A 425 -16.20 27.79 2.88
CA PHE A 425 -16.55 28.58 4.06
C PHE A 425 -15.74 29.86 4.12
N ASP A 426 -16.37 30.97 4.48
CA ASP A 426 -15.64 32.17 4.86
C ASP A 426 -15.00 32.02 6.25
N GLU A 427 -14.11 32.95 6.60
CA GLU A 427 -13.39 32.91 7.87
C GLU A 427 -14.29 33.05 9.11
N GLU A 428 -15.44 33.72 8.98
CA GLU A 428 -16.39 33.91 10.08
C GLU A 428 -17.12 32.59 10.37
N MET A 429 -17.59 31.89 9.33
CA MET A 429 -18.19 30.57 9.45
C MET A 429 -17.22 29.53 10.03
N LEU A 430 -15.93 29.57 9.66
CA LEU A 430 -14.92 28.66 10.22
C LEU A 430 -14.63 28.94 11.71
N LYS A 431 -14.88 30.18 12.17
CA LYS A 431 -14.78 30.59 13.59
C LYS A 431 -16.05 30.26 14.37
N GLU A 432 -17.23 30.47 13.76
CA GLU A 432 -18.53 30.19 14.36
C GLU A 432 -18.79 28.68 14.47
N TYR A 433 -18.39 27.92 13.45
CA TYR A 433 -18.59 26.48 13.38
C TYR A 433 -17.25 25.75 13.30
N PRO A 434 -16.41 25.80 14.35
CA PRO A 434 -15.10 25.17 14.34
C PRO A 434 -15.17 23.64 14.21
N ASN A 435 -16.37 23.04 14.30
CA ASN A 435 -16.65 21.61 14.26
C ASN A 435 -17.34 21.11 12.96
N SER A 436 -17.62 21.98 11.97
CA SER A 436 -18.43 21.69 10.75
C SER A 436 -17.85 20.72 9.72
N PHE A 437 -16.83 19.94 10.08
CA PHE A 437 -15.98 19.24 9.11
C PHE A 437 -16.65 18.09 8.34
N VAL A 438 -17.81 17.59 8.78
CA VAL A 438 -18.54 16.49 8.13
C VAL A 438 -20.02 16.70 8.44
N GLY A 439 -20.89 16.73 7.41
CA GLY A 439 -22.35 16.80 7.59
C GLY A 439 -22.91 15.55 8.27
N HIS A 440 -24.17 15.64 8.73
CA HIS A 440 -24.84 14.68 9.63
C HIS A 440 -24.42 13.24 9.43
N PHE A 441 -24.31 12.61 10.57
CA PHE A 441 -24.55 11.19 10.69
C PHE A 441 -25.76 11.00 11.62
N PHE A 442 -26.78 10.25 11.19
CA PHE A 442 -27.96 9.98 12.02
C PHE A 442 -28.21 8.48 12.14
N ALA A 443 -28.93 8.14 13.22
CA ALA A 443 -29.33 6.79 13.62
C ALA A 443 -30.43 6.21 12.74
#